data_AF-A0A103ZR14-F1
#
_entry.id   AF-A0A103ZR14-F1
#
_cell.length_a   1.000
_cell.length_b   1.000
_cell.length_c   1.000
_cell.angle_alpha   90.00
_cell.angle_beta   90.00
_cell.angle_gamma   90.00
#
_symmetry.space_group_name_H-M   'P 1'
#
loop_
_entity.id
_entity.type
_entity.pdbx_description
1 polymer ?
#
loop_
_entity_poly.entity_id
_entity_poly.type
_entity_poly.pdbx_seq_one_letter_code
_entity_poly.pdbx_strand_id
1 'polypeptide(L)'
;MREGVRPDADFTESVDQLILEAKRTHPSVRAAQAQLEAATQKVKQTRAEGMPNLSFVAKYSWNNQPTTLEVGVPQFPANGREWYLGFQVTIPFFEGFTRTYQVHEAEAKSELQRDTLNEIEQQVGLDVWTSYHALKTATDNLNDTATLLDVIRSGN
;
A
#
# COMPACT_ATOMS: atom_id res chain seq x y z
N MET A 1 2.01 4.26 -47.31
CA MET A 1 3.20 5.14 -47.18
C MET A 1 3.48 5.22 -45.69
N ARG A 2 4.62 4.68 -45.25
CA ARG A 2 5.01 4.66 -43.84
C ARG A 2 5.69 5.97 -43.53
N GLU A 3 4.95 6.91 -42.93
CA GLU A 3 5.50 8.16 -42.41
C GLU A 3 6.46 7.79 -41.26
N GLY A 4 7.76 7.91 -41.50
CA GLY A 4 8.76 7.80 -40.44
C GLY A 4 8.51 8.93 -39.45
N VAL A 5 8.16 8.57 -38.22
CA VAL A 5 7.91 9.53 -37.14
C VAL A 5 9.22 10.26 -36.87
N ARG A 6 9.32 11.48 -37.40
CA ARG A 6 10.40 12.41 -37.05
C ARG A 6 10.15 12.85 -35.61
N PRO A 7 11.20 13.04 -34.78
CA PRO A 7 11.04 13.61 -33.46
C PRO A 7 10.61 15.07 -33.59
N ASP A 8 9.31 15.31 -33.66
CA ASP A 8 8.68 16.63 -33.63
C ASP A 8 7.94 16.83 -32.30
N ALA A 9 7.40 18.01 -32.02
CA ALA A 9 6.76 18.32 -30.73
C ALA A 9 5.68 17.28 -30.30
N ASP A 10 4.91 16.77 -31.27
CA ASP A 10 3.90 15.72 -31.09
C ASP A 10 4.50 14.38 -30.57
N PHE A 11 5.77 14.11 -30.87
CA PHE A 11 6.48 12.91 -30.43
C PHE A 11 6.86 12.99 -28.95
N THR A 12 7.33 14.15 -28.48
CA THR A 12 7.58 14.41 -27.05
C THR A 12 6.30 14.30 -26.25
N GLU A 13 5.20 14.84 -26.76
CA GLU A 13 3.88 14.75 -26.11
C GLU A 13 3.38 13.30 -26.02
N SER A 14 3.66 12.47 -27.04
CA SER A 14 3.34 11.04 -27.01
C SER A 14 4.15 10.24 -25.98
N VAL A 15 5.42 10.60 -25.76
CA VAL A 15 6.28 9.95 -24.76
C VAL A 15 5.86 10.35 -23.35
N ASP A 16 5.52 11.63 -23.14
CA ASP A 16 4.97 12.09 -21.87
C ASP A 16 3.64 11.40 -21.52
N GLN A 17 2.78 11.16 -22.50
CA GLN A 17 1.56 10.35 -22.32
C GLN A 17 1.87 8.89 -21.97
N LEU A 18 2.86 8.27 -22.62
CA LEU A 18 3.30 6.90 -22.32
C LEU A 18 3.90 6.80 -20.91
N ILE A 19 4.67 7.80 -20.46
CA ILE A 19 5.21 7.88 -19.11
C ILE A 19 4.08 8.06 -18.08
N LEU A 20 3.08 8.90 -18.37
CA LEU A 20 1.93 9.11 -17.50
C LEU A 20 1.09 7.84 -17.35
N GLU A 21 0.88 7.11 -18.46
CA GLU A 21 0.13 5.85 -18.47
C GLU A 21 0.93 4.74 -17.78
N ALA A 22 2.24 4.66 -18.02
CA ALA A 22 3.12 3.75 -17.30
C ALA A 22 3.07 4.02 -15.79
N LYS A 23 3.21 5.27 -15.35
CA LYS A 23 3.08 5.63 -13.93
C LYS A 23 1.74 5.19 -13.32
N ARG A 24 0.63 5.26 -14.07
CA ARG A 24 -0.69 4.84 -13.59
C ARG A 24 -0.87 3.33 -13.53
N THR A 25 -0.28 2.60 -14.48
CA THR A 25 -0.49 1.17 -14.65
C THR A 25 0.59 0.32 -13.98
N HIS A 26 1.76 0.90 -13.68
CA HIS A 26 2.91 0.15 -13.20
C HIS A 26 2.64 -0.51 -11.84
N PRO A 27 2.85 -1.84 -11.71
CA PRO A 27 2.58 -2.57 -10.47
C PRO A 27 3.35 -2.03 -9.26
N SER A 28 4.59 -1.56 -9.44
CA SER A 28 5.39 -1.01 -8.34
C SER A 28 4.82 0.31 -7.80
N VAL A 29 4.33 1.20 -8.67
CA VAL A 29 3.70 2.47 -8.26
C VAL A 29 2.41 2.19 -7.50
N ARG A 30 1.58 1.27 -8.00
CA ARG A 30 0.35 0.85 -7.29
C ARG A 30 0.65 0.22 -5.93
N ALA A 31 1.70 -0.61 -5.83
CA ALA A 31 2.13 -1.19 -4.57
C ALA A 31 2.58 -0.11 -3.57
N ALA A 32 3.40 0.86 -4.03
CA ALA A 32 3.85 1.98 -3.20
C ALA A 32 2.69 2.90 -2.76
N GLN A 33 1.71 3.15 -3.64
CA GLN A 33 0.49 3.88 -3.29
C GLN A 33 -0.30 3.16 -2.19
N ALA A 34 -0.47 1.85 -2.31
CA ALA A 34 -1.15 1.06 -1.28
C ALA A 34 -0.40 1.08 0.06
N GLN A 35 0.94 1.08 0.03
CA GLN A 35 1.77 1.22 1.24
C GLN A 35 1.61 2.59 1.89
N LEU A 36 1.60 3.67 1.10
CA LEU A 36 1.33 5.03 1.59
C LEU A 36 -0.07 5.14 2.19
N GLU A 37 -1.08 4.55 1.53
CA GLU A 37 -2.44 4.53 2.06
C GLU A 37 -2.50 3.78 3.40
N ALA A 38 -1.89 2.59 3.48
CA ALA A 38 -1.80 1.82 4.71
C ALA A 38 -1.11 2.63 5.84
N ALA A 39 -0.01 3.32 5.55
CA ALA A 39 0.69 4.18 6.51
C ALA A 39 -0.20 5.35 6.97
N THR A 40 -0.94 5.98 6.03
CA THR A 40 -1.87 7.06 6.36
C THR A 40 -3.03 6.56 7.24
N GLN A 41 -3.57 5.38 6.97
CA GLN A 41 -4.59 4.77 7.83
C GLN A 41 -4.02 4.41 9.21
N LYS A 42 -2.74 4.02 9.27
CA LYS A 42 -2.06 3.78 10.55
C LYS A 42 -1.97 5.06 11.40
N VAL A 43 -1.69 6.22 10.80
CA VAL A 43 -1.75 7.51 11.51
C VAL A 43 -3.14 7.75 12.10
N LYS A 44 -4.20 7.53 11.32
CA LYS A 44 -5.58 7.68 11.78
C LYS A 44 -5.91 6.70 12.91
N GLN A 45 -5.47 5.44 12.81
CA GLN A 45 -5.62 4.45 13.85
C GLN A 45 -4.94 4.91 15.16
N THR A 46 -3.67 5.33 15.09
CA THR A 46 -2.92 5.81 16.26
C THR A 46 -3.56 7.05 16.89
N ARG A 47 -4.17 7.93 16.10
CA ARG A 47 -4.97 9.04 16.64
C ARG A 47 -6.26 8.54 17.31
N ALA A 48 -6.94 7.58 16.70
CA ALA A 48 -8.22 7.04 17.18
C ALA A 48 -8.09 6.27 18.49
N GLU A 49 -6.97 5.59 18.71
CA GLU A 49 -6.65 4.90 19.97
C GLU A 49 -6.59 5.87 21.18
N GLY A 50 -6.42 7.17 20.96
CA GLY A 50 -6.49 8.20 22.01
C GLY A 50 -7.91 8.70 22.29
N MET A 51 -8.92 8.17 21.59
CA MET A 51 -10.32 8.53 21.77
C MET A 51 -11.03 7.55 22.73
N PRO A 52 -12.16 7.96 23.33
CA PRO A 52 -13.05 7.02 24.01
C PRO A 52 -13.41 5.82 23.13
N ASN A 53 -13.23 4.62 23.65
CA ASN A 53 -13.65 3.39 22.98
C ASN A 53 -14.89 2.81 23.68
N LEU A 54 -15.89 2.40 22.89
CA LEU A 54 -17.10 1.74 23.36
C LEU A 54 -17.12 0.30 22.82
N SER A 55 -17.10 -0.67 23.72
CA SER A 55 -17.12 -2.09 23.41
C SER A 55 -18.42 -2.73 23.92
N PHE A 56 -18.98 -3.66 23.15
CA PHE A 56 -20.05 -4.55 23.61
C PHE A 56 -19.45 -5.88 24.04
N VAL A 57 -19.83 -6.35 25.22
CA VAL A 57 -19.34 -7.58 25.81
C VAL A 57 -20.52 -8.50 26.07
N ALA A 58 -20.46 -9.70 25.51
CA ALA A 58 -21.40 -10.79 25.75
C ALA A 58 -20.63 -12.02 26.22
N LYS A 59 -21.04 -12.59 27.35
CA LYS A 59 -20.42 -13.81 27.91
C LYS A 59 -21.52 -14.78 28.34
N TYR A 60 -21.34 -16.04 28.00
CA TYR A 60 -22.14 -17.15 28.50
C TYR A 60 -21.19 -18.14 29.18
N SER A 61 -21.52 -18.54 30.40
CA SER A 61 -20.73 -19.45 31.21
C SER A 61 -21.63 -20.56 31.73
N TRP A 62 -21.15 -21.79 31.65
CA TRP A 62 -21.78 -22.94 32.28
C TRP A 62 -20.77 -23.56 33.23
N ASN A 63 -21.07 -23.49 34.52
CA ASN A 63 -20.29 -24.13 35.56
C ASN A 63 -21.01 -25.41 35.99
N ASN A 64 -20.29 -26.53 35.95
CA ASN A 64 -20.76 -27.82 36.45
C ASN A 64 -19.83 -28.37 37.56
N GLN A 65 -18.99 -27.50 38.13
CA GLN A 65 -18.07 -27.85 39.20
C GLN A 65 -18.85 -28.03 40.51
N PRO A 66 -18.87 -29.24 41.11
CA PRO A 66 -19.50 -29.45 42.40
C PRO A 66 -18.84 -28.55 43.45
N THR A 67 -19.64 -27.71 44.11
CA THR A 67 -19.13 -26.81 45.15
C THR A 67 -19.14 -27.57 46.48
N THR A 68 -17.96 -27.85 47.05
CA THR A 68 -17.84 -28.42 48.39
C THR A 68 -17.80 -27.30 49.40
N LEU A 69 -18.80 -27.22 50.28
CA LEU A 69 -18.80 -26.24 51.38
C LEU A 69 -17.82 -26.67 52.50
N GLU A 70 -17.55 -27.98 52.64
CA GLU A 70 -16.63 -28.55 53.63
C GLU A 70 -16.23 -30.01 53.25
N VAL A 71 -15.11 -30.52 53.77
CA VAL A 71 -14.66 -31.91 53.55
C VAL A 71 -15.57 -32.89 54.30
N GLY A 72 -16.23 -33.79 53.58
CA GLY A 72 -17.12 -34.82 54.15
C GLY A 72 -18.62 -34.56 54.02
N VAL A 73 -19.03 -33.44 53.41
CA VAL A 73 -20.45 -33.12 53.11
C VAL A 73 -20.79 -33.59 51.68
N PRO A 74 -22.00 -34.15 51.42
CA PRO A 74 -22.40 -34.53 50.06
C PRO A 74 -22.34 -33.35 49.10
N GLN A 75 -21.73 -33.59 47.93
CA GLN A 75 -21.60 -32.58 46.88
C GLN A 75 -22.97 -32.27 46.28
N PHE A 76 -23.35 -31.00 46.25
CA PHE A 76 -24.53 -30.57 45.51
C PHE A 76 -24.15 -30.36 44.03
N PRO A 77 -24.93 -30.90 43.08
CA PRO A 77 -24.74 -30.60 41.66
C PRO A 77 -24.99 -29.11 41.45
N ALA A 78 -23.93 -28.34 41.21
CA ALA A 78 -24.03 -26.95 40.83
C ALA A 78 -24.16 -26.88 39.31
N ASN A 79 -25.38 -26.79 38.80
CA ASN A 79 -25.68 -26.55 37.39
C ASN A 79 -25.87 -25.02 37.14
N GLY A 80 -24.84 -24.25 37.50
CA GLY A 80 -24.87 -22.78 37.39
C GLY A 80 -24.71 -22.34 35.94
N ARG A 81 -25.72 -21.65 35.40
CA ARG A 81 -25.65 -21.01 34.07
C ARG A 81 -25.70 -19.51 34.27
N GLU A 82 -24.70 -18.82 33.74
CA GLU A 82 -24.57 -17.38 33.85
C GLU A 82 -24.44 -16.78 32.45
N TRP A 83 -25.19 -15.71 32.20
CA TRP A 83 -25.04 -14.92 30.99
C TRP A 83 -24.87 -13.45 31.38
N TYR A 84 -24.01 -12.76 30.65
CA TYR A 84 -23.65 -11.37 30.88
C TYR A 84 -23.68 -10.64 29.54
N LEU A 85 -24.41 -9.53 29.50
CA LEU A 85 -24.41 -8.57 28.41
C LEU A 85 -24.07 -7.22 29.01
N GLY A 86 -23.10 -6.52 28.45
CA GLY A 86 -22.65 -5.23 28.96
C GLY A 86 -22.02 -4.38 27.88
N PHE A 87 -22.08 -3.07 28.08
CA PHE A 87 -21.28 -2.12 27.32
C PHE A 87 -20.15 -1.62 28.21
N GLN A 88 -18.94 -1.55 27.66
CA GLN A 88 -17.75 -1.07 28.34
C GLN A 88 -17.22 0.16 27.60
N VAL A 89 -17.10 1.29 28.32
CA VAL A 89 -16.49 2.51 27.80
C VAL A 89 -15.13 2.71 28.45
N THR A 90 -14.11 2.94 27.64
CA THR A 90 -12.74 3.23 28.10
C THR A 90 -12.31 4.60 27.61
N ILE A 91 -11.97 5.50 28.54
CA ILE A 91 -11.56 6.88 28.24
C ILE A 91 -10.12 7.09 28.75
N PRO A 92 -9.12 7.18 27.87
CA PRO A 92 -7.76 7.55 28.28
C PRO A 92 -7.71 9.05 28.57
N PHE A 93 -7.54 9.43 29.85
CA PHE A 93 -7.46 10.85 30.25
C PHE A 93 -6.04 11.42 30.13
N PHE A 94 -5.01 10.61 30.40
CA PHE A 94 -3.62 11.02 30.30
C PHE A 94 -2.70 9.81 30.07
N GLU A 95 -1.85 9.90 29.05
CA GLU A 95 -0.91 8.83 28.66
C GLU A 95 0.56 9.28 28.72
N GLY A 96 0.87 10.31 29.52
CA GLY A 96 2.26 10.75 29.73
C GLY A 96 2.94 11.31 28.47
N PHE A 97 2.20 11.98 27.58
CA PHE A 97 2.65 12.44 26.26
C PHE A 97 3.04 11.35 25.24
N THR A 98 3.03 10.08 25.64
CA THR A 98 3.36 8.94 24.76
C THR A 98 2.55 8.96 23.47
N ARG A 99 1.26 9.30 23.56
CA ARG A 99 0.34 9.42 22.42
C ARG A 99 0.84 10.37 21.35
N THR A 100 1.26 11.57 21.75
CA THR A 100 1.71 12.61 20.82
C THR A 100 2.92 12.12 20.03
N TYR A 101 3.87 11.48 20.70
CA TYR A 101 5.04 10.91 20.04
C TYR A 101 4.68 9.75 19.10
N GLN A 102 3.76 8.88 19.49
CA GLN A 102 3.29 7.80 18.61
C GLN A 102 2.61 8.32 17.34
N VAL A 103 1.83 9.41 17.46
CA VAL A 103 1.20 10.05 16.30
C VAL A 103 2.27 10.67 15.41
N HIS A 104 3.24 11.41 15.96
CA HIS A 104 4.34 11.98 15.19
C HIS A 104 5.22 10.91 14.53
N GLU A 105 5.49 9.80 15.20
CA GLU A 105 6.22 8.68 14.63
C GLU A 105 5.45 8.07 13.45
N ALA A 106 4.13 7.89 13.59
CA ALA A 106 3.29 7.39 12.51
C ALA A 106 3.23 8.37 11.33
N GLU A 107 3.18 9.68 11.59
CA GLU A 107 3.22 10.73 10.58
C GLU A 107 4.53 10.70 9.80
N ALA A 108 5.68 10.65 10.50
CA ALA A 108 6.99 10.54 9.88
C ALA A 108 7.12 9.27 9.02
N LYS A 109 6.57 8.14 9.48
CA LYS A 109 6.51 6.91 8.66
C LYS A 109 5.64 7.08 7.41
N SER A 110 4.52 7.80 7.51
CA SER A 110 3.67 8.10 6.35
C SER A 110 4.37 9.03 5.36
N GLU A 111 5.16 9.98 5.84
CA GLU A 111 5.98 10.87 5.03
C GLU A 111 7.08 10.09 4.30
N LEU A 112 7.79 9.20 5.01
CA LEU A 112 8.76 8.31 4.38
C LEU A 112 8.14 7.48 3.24
N GLN A 113 6.94 6.93 3.43
CA GLN A 113 6.25 6.18 2.36
C GLN A 113 5.81 7.07 1.19
N ARG A 114 5.55 8.36 1.45
CA ARG A 114 5.28 9.33 0.38
C ARG A 114 6.53 9.54 -0.46
N ASP A 115 7.68 9.67 0.17
CA ASP A 115 8.95 9.86 -0.52
C ASP A 115 9.34 8.61 -1.31
N THR A 116 9.13 7.42 -0.75
CA THR A 116 9.32 6.15 -1.47
C THR A 116 8.43 6.04 -2.71
N LEU A 117 7.17 6.48 -2.62
CA LEU A 117 6.29 6.55 -3.79
C LEU A 117 6.84 7.50 -4.85
N ASN A 118 7.28 8.70 -4.45
CA ASN A 118 7.86 9.69 -5.36
C ASN A 118 9.14 9.14 -6.05
N GLU A 119 9.99 8.44 -5.31
CA GLU A 119 11.20 7.80 -5.85
C GLU A 119 10.86 6.72 -6.88
N ILE A 120 9.92 5.82 -6.56
CA ILE A 120 9.49 4.76 -7.49
C ILE A 120 8.86 5.36 -8.75
N GLU A 121 8.07 6.42 -8.61
CA GLU A 121 7.52 7.14 -9.74
C GLU A 121 8.59 7.76 -10.65
N GLN A 122 9.65 8.32 -10.07
CA GLN A 122 10.78 8.88 -10.82
C GLN A 122 11.55 7.77 -11.53
N GLN A 123 11.83 6.65 -10.84
CA GLN A 123 12.53 5.51 -11.42
C GLN A 123 11.77 4.91 -12.60
N VAL A 124 10.46 4.70 -12.46
CA VAL A 124 9.62 4.21 -13.57
C VAL A 124 9.63 5.18 -14.75
N GLY A 125 9.60 6.49 -14.49
CA GLY A 125 9.73 7.49 -15.54
C GLY A 125 11.06 7.40 -16.30
N LEU A 126 12.18 7.24 -15.57
CA LEU A 126 13.51 7.04 -16.15
C LEU A 126 13.60 5.73 -16.95
N ASP A 127 13.02 4.64 -16.45
CA ASP A 127 13.04 3.33 -17.11
C ASP A 127 12.26 3.36 -18.43
N VAL A 128 11.12 4.06 -18.47
CA VAL A 128 10.34 4.24 -19.71
C VAL A 128 11.14 5.09 -20.71
N TRP A 129 11.73 6.20 -20.26
CA TRP A 129 12.53 7.08 -21.13
C TRP A 129 13.74 6.35 -21.72
N THR A 130 14.47 5.58 -20.92
CA THR A 130 15.64 4.82 -21.36
C THR A 130 15.25 3.67 -22.31
N SER A 131 14.21 2.91 -21.98
CA SER A 131 13.69 1.82 -22.83
C SER A 131 13.24 2.35 -24.20
N TYR A 132 12.64 3.54 -24.21
CA TYR A 132 12.24 4.21 -25.42
C TYR A 132 13.42 4.59 -26.32
N HIS A 133 14.44 5.24 -25.76
CA HIS A 133 15.65 5.60 -26.51
C HIS A 133 16.38 4.37 -27.05
N ALA A 134 16.48 3.30 -26.26
CA ALA A 134 17.07 2.04 -26.71
C ALA A 134 16.32 1.46 -27.93
N LEU A 135 14.98 1.49 -27.91
CA LEU A 135 14.15 1.03 -29.02
C LEU A 135 14.31 1.91 -30.27
N LYS A 136 14.38 3.23 -30.09
CA LYS A 136 14.61 4.17 -31.19
C LYS A 136 15.95 3.92 -31.87
N THR A 137 17.04 3.86 -31.09
CA THR A 137 18.38 3.58 -31.62
C THR A 137 18.45 2.22 -32.32
N ALA A 138 17.79 1.19 -31.78
CA ALA A 138 17.72 -0.12 -32.43
C ALA A 138 16.99 -0.07 -33.78
N THR A 139 15.91 0.71 -33.86
CA THR A 139 15.14 0.91 -35.10
C THR A 139 15.93 1.70 -36.14
N ASP A 140 16.63 2.76 -35.73
CA ASP A 140 17.48 3.57 -36.59
C ASP A 140 18.62 2.72 -37.20
N ASN A 141 19.30 1.91 -36.39
CA ASN A 141 20.35 0.99 -36.87
C ASN A 141 19.84 -0.03 -37.91
N LEU A 142 18.60 -0.52 -37.76
CA LEU A 142 17.98 -1.44 -38.72
C LEU A 142 17.67 -0.76 -40.06
N ASN A 143 17.20 0.49 -40.03
CA ASN A 143 16.95 1.28 -41.23
C ASN A 143 18.25 1.59 -41.99
N ASP A 144 19.32 1.93 -41.27
CA ASP A 144 20.62 2.19 -41.89
C ASP A 144 21.17 0.93 -42.57
N THR A 145 21.05 -0.23 -41.92
CA THR A 145 21.46 -1.52 -42.49
C THR A 145 20.63 -1.88 -43.73
N ALA A 146 19.31 -1.64 -43.70
CA ALA A 146 18.43 -1.88 -44.84
C ALA A 146 18.76 -0.97 -46.03
N THR A 147 19.08 0.31 -45.76
CA THR A 147 19.48 1.28 -46.79
C THR A 147 20.80 0.88 -47.45
N LEU A 148 21.79 0.45 -46.66
CA LEU A 148 23.06 -0.06 -47.18
C LEU A 148 22.87 -1.28 -48.09
N LEU A 149 21.97 -2.20 -47.72
CA LEU A 149 21.65 -3.38 -48.56
C LEU A 149 21.00 -3.00 -49.89
N ASP A 150 20.15 -1.97 -49.91
CA ASP A 150 19.46 -1.51 -51.12
C ASP A 150 20.42 -0.80 -52.09
N VAL A 151 21.39 -0.05 -51.54
CA VAL A 151 22.50 0.54 -52.32
C VAL A 151 23.37 -0.56 -52.95
N ILE A 152 23.69 -1.63 -52.22
CA ILE A 152 24.47 -2.75 -52.76
C ILE A 152 23.73 -3.47 -53.89
N ARG A 153 22.39 -3.58 -53.80
CA ARG A 153 21.57 -4.24 -54.84
C ARG A 153 21.33 -3.42 -56.10
N SER A 154 21.34 -2.09 -56.00
CA SER A 154 21.09 -1.18 -57.13
C SER A 154 22.37 -0.78 -57.88
N GLY A 155 23.55 -1.08 -57.34
CA GLY A 155 24.86 -0.78 -57.93
C GLY A 155 25.44 -1.85 -58.86
N ASN A 156 24.65 -2.84 -59.31
CA ASN A 156 25.04 -3.89 -60.26
C ASN A 156 23.97 -4.04 -61.34
#